data_AF-A0A1Q9EQ00-F1
#
_entry.id   AF-A0A1Q9EQ00-F1
#
_cell.length_a   1.000
_cell.length_b   1.000
_cell.length_c   1.000
_cell.angle_alpha   90.00
_cell.angle_beta   90.00
_cell.angle_gamma   90.00
#
_symmetry.space_group_name_H-M   'P 1'
#
loop_
_entity.id
_entity.type
_entity.pdbx_description
1 polymer ?
#
loop_
_entity_poly.entity_id
_entity_poly.type
_entity_poly.pdbx_seq_one_letter_code
_entity_poly.pdbx_strand_id
1 'polypeptide(L)'
;MRGVSLRSTLKRGGWLWLYSPSVLSIEKRAQVFASSKPTERFDKFLSHTWWTHGKWKMLSLLIHFGWPTMLTAWALGITLSFALSLIGVLPACTSFEVHAIGFHGEVPYGCWILLSGLLAPIAGLMAFPYLPCLHGSDTCFLDFVCINQTDSVEMQQGIRCIGHFLAASAELRVLWSAPYLSRLWCVFELAAYRKMNPSGKIVIAPIANELRGQEGGDAVRLLAVFVCVFAVMFPSLAHVAWKQKLDRDKLESDLATFDVMNVECSNDFDRQCIHEAIIQWYGSLAAFSEHVQGPFRQEVVRLMRAGGSVPVAYVWLSLSPIFCLSLEGFVALWRANAPMESVLGFAASHLLAHDILWLPSVVVLYHFTTRRSGSKLPQLKPNLHGHRRAMMRKTFLMLLCSAAADEFLSLKRGISARCLLQGWADDAQESDIVKAAQDCFTRNEVQTSNLGELQGTLGVATGCVVSNLDAKWGWRPELAGSGSNTGGPYDVYGEGLTLVGVETPSGSWQFMLRKPSASQGGSSHVAVTVHSYHRGDATPQQETDLIHFADSCFSKEDVDTSNLGSLQFSLGKNVDCVLQKCLEAWGFKPESSSSGSDNGGPYDAYGLGATVIGVESPSGKWEFVLRLKN
;
A
#
# COMPACT_ATOMS: atom_id res chain seq x y z
N MET A 1 -34.38 12.76 10.48
CA MET A 1 -33.06 12.27 10.02
C MET A 1 -33.25 11.56 8.69
N ARG A 2 -32.19 11.32 7.89
CA ARG A 2 -32.28 10.56 6.63
C ARG A 2 -31.27 9.43 6.62
N GLY A 3 -31.62 8.31 6.01
CA GLY A 3 -30.78 7.11 5.91
C GLY A 3 -30.82 6.50 4.51
N VAL A 4 -29.84 5.65 4.21
CA VAL A 4 -29.74 4.94 2.93
C VAL A 4 -29.57 3.45 3.19
N SER A 5 -30.12 2.60 2.32
CA SER A 5 -29.85 1.16 2.39
C SER A 5 -28.38 0.89 2.08
N LEU A 6 -27.72 0.12 2.95
CA LEU A 6 -26.33 -0.30 2.76
C LEU A 6 -26.12 -0.96 1.39
N ARG A 7 -27.01 -1.88 0.99
CA ARG A 7 -26.95 -2.51 -0.34
C ARG A 7 -27.02 -1.48 -1.46
N SER A 8 -27.87 -0.47 -1.32
CA SER A 8 -27.97 0.62 -2.30
C SER A 8 -26.65 1.38 -2.47
N THR A 9 -25.86 1.56 -1.42
CA THR A 9 -24.53 2.19 -1.50
C THR A 9 -23.51 1.36 -2.29
N LEU A 10 -23.75 0.04 -2.44
CA LEU A 10 -22.87 -0.91 -3.12
C LEU A 10 -23.32 -1.24 -4.56
N LYS A 11 -24.50 -0.78 -4.98
CA LYS A 11 -24.98 -0.95 -6.36
C LYS A 11 -24.08 -0.20 -7.36
N ARG A 12 -24.16 -0.60 -8.63
CA ARG A 12 -23.38 -0.01 -9.75
C ARG A 12 -21.88 0.00 -9.46
N GLY A 13 -21.36 -1.12 -8.94
CA GLY A 13 -19.95 -1.26 -8.58
C GLY A 13 -19.52 -0.30 -7.47
N GLY A 14 -20.40 -0.05 -6.49
CA GLY A 14 -20.12 0.82 -5.35
C GLY A 14 -19.65 2.22 -5.73
N TRP A 15 -20.14 2.76 -6.85
CA TRP A 15 -19.75 4.08 -7.39
C TRP A 15 -19.70 5.18 -6.30
N LEU A 16 -20.65 5.15 -5.38
CA LEU A 16 -20.72 6.10 -4.27
C LEU A 16 -19.46 6.11 -3.39
N TRP A 17 -18.82 4.96 -3.21
CA TRP A 17 -17.60 4.83 -2.41
C TRP A 17 -16.35 5.25 -3.19
N LEU A 18 -16.38 5.18 -4.52
CA LEU A 18 -15.23 5.42 -5.40
C LEU A 18 -14.87 6.90 -5.51
N TYR A 19 -15.83 7.80 -5.34
CA TYR A 19 -15.65 9.24 -5.52
C TYR A 19 -15.87 10.01 -4.22
N SER A 20 -14.93 10.91 -3.92
CA SER A 20 -15.09 11.88 -2.84
C SER A 20 -16.21 12.88 -3.17
N PRO A 21 -16.99 13.34 -2.18
CA PRO A 21 -18.03 14.35 -2.35
C PRO A 21 -17.52 15.59 -3.10
N SER A 22 -16.29 16.01 -2.78
CA SER A 22 -15.64 17.20 -3.33
C SER A 22 -15.48 17.16 -4.85
N VAL A 23 -15.38 15.98 -5.46
CA VAL A 23 -15.16 15.79 -6.90
C VAL A 23 -16.49 15.77 -7.68
N LEU A 24 -17.62 15.61 -6.99
CA LEU A 24 -18.93 15.50 -7.62
C LEU A 24 -19.54 16.87 -7.87
N SER A 25 -20.23 17.01 -9.01
CA SER A 25 -21.01 18.22 -9.32
C SER A 25 -22.17 18.40 -8.34
N ILE A 26 -22.65 19.63 -8.21
CA ILE A 26 -23.72 19.99 -7.28
C ILE A 26 -25.00 19.18 -7.58
N GLU A 27 -25.33 18.96 -8.85
CA GLU A 27 -26.50 18.18 -9.28
C GLU A 27 -26.38 16.72 -8.84
N LYS A 28 -25.19 16.13 -8.98
CA LYS A 28 -24.93 14.75 -8.54
C LYS A 28 -25.01 14.64 -7.02
N ARG A 29 -24.51 15.64 -6.27
CA ARG A 29 -24.66 15.69 -4.81
C ARG A 29 -26.14 15.76 -4.39
N ALA A 30 -26.94 16.59 -5.06
CA ALA A 30 -28.38 16.67 -4.83
C ALA A 30 -29.08 15.34 -5.13
N GLN A 31 -28.75 14.68 -6.24
CA GLN A 31 -29.29 13.36 -6.60
C GLN A 31 -28.95 12.29 -5.57
N VAL A 32 -27.70 12.27 -5.08
CA VAL A 32 -27.26 11.36 -4.03
C VAL A 32 -28.04 11.61 -2.74
N PHE A 33 -28.18 12.87 -2.32
CA PHE A 33 -28.98 13.22 -1.14
C PHE A 33 -30.45 12.81 -1.30
N ALA A 34 -31.06 13.05 -2.47
CA ALA A 34 -32.43 12.67 -2.78
C ALA A 34 -32.65 11.15 -2.74
N SER A 35 -31.59 10.35 -2.92
CA SER A 35 -31.67 8.87 -2.82
C SER A 35 -31.78 8.36 -1.38
N SER A 36 -31.41 9.15 -0.38
CA SER A 36 -31.67 8.84 1.03
C SER A 36 -33.16 8.99 1.35
N LYS A 37 -33.65 8.33 2.40
CA LYS A 37 -35.05 8.37 2.84
C LYS A 37 -35.16 8.86 4.27
N PRO A 38 -36.23 9.59 4.65
CA PRO A 38 -36.51 9.90 6.05
C PRO A 38 -36.51 8.62 6.90
N THR A 39 -35.85 8.66 8.05
CA THR A 39 -35.81 7.56 9.01
C THR A 39 -35.73 8.09 10.44
N GLU A 40 -36.24 7.29 11.37
CA GLU A 40 -36.17 7.53 12.81
C GLU A 40 -34.98 6.83 13.46
N ARG A 41 -34.44 5.78 12.83
CA ARG A 41 -33.35 4.95 13.36
C ARG A 41 -32.41 4.48 12.26
N PHE A 42 -31.16 4.23 12.64
CA PHE A 42 -30.17 3.55 11.78
C PHE A 42 -29.82 2.18 12.34
N ASP A 43 -29.71 1.19 11.47
CA ASP A 43 -29.12 -0.09 11.80
C ASP A 43 -27.60 0.06 11.99
N LYS A 44 -26.98 0.94 11.19
CA LYS A 44 -25.52 1.17 11.21
C LYS A 44 -25.18 2.63 10.93
N PHE A 45 -24.21 3.16 11.66
CA PHE A 45 -23.48 4.37 11.31
C PHE A 45 -22.17 3.96 10.64
N LEU A 46 -21.94 4.35 9.39
CA LEU A 46 -20.70 4.02 8.68
C LEU A 46 -19.68 5.14 8.83
N SER A 47 -18.73 4.98 9.75
CA SER A 47 -17.62 5.93 9.92
C SER A 47 -16.41 5.50 9.10
N HIS A 48 -15.83 6.43 8.35
CA HIS A 48 -14.73 6.15 7.44
C HIS A 48 -13.91 7.40 7.13
N THR A 49 -12.75 7.22 6.49
CA THR A 49 -11.94 8.33 5.96
C THR A 49 -11.96 8.35 4.43
N TRP A 50 -12.03 9.56 3.85
CA TRP A 50 -11.93 9.76 2.40
C TRP A 50 -10.51 9.61 1.86
N TRP A 51 -9.49 9.65 2.72
CA TRP A 51 -8.10 9.42 2.33
C TRP A 51 -7.83 7.97 1.92
N THR A 52 -8.57 7.04 2.47
CA THR A 52 -8.51 5.64 2.03
C THR A 52 -9.30 5.48 0.75
N HIS A 53 -8.65 4.90 -0.28
CA HIS A 53 -9.26 4.70 -1.58
C HIS A 53 -10.61 3.98 -1.49
N GLY A 54 -11.59 4.51 -2.23
CA GLY A 54 -12.95 4.03 -2.30
C GLY A 54 -13.12 2.54 -2.60
N LYS A 55 -12.32 2.02 -3.55
CA LYS A 55 -12.38 0.62 -3.98
C LYS A 55 -12.21 -0.37 -2.82
N TRP A 56 -11.36 -0.05 -1.86
CA TRP A 56 -11.11 -0.92 -0.71
C TRP A 56 -12.23 -0.84 0.32
N LYS A 57 -12.83 0.34 0.52
CA LYS A 57 -14.04 0.51 1.34
C LYS A 57 -15.20 -0.31 0.77
N MET A 58 -15.45 -0.17 -0.54
CA MET A 58 -16.45 -0.96 -1.25
C MET A 58 -16.20 -2.46 -1.11
N LEU A 59 -14.99 -2.92 -1.43
CA LEU A 59 -14.65 -4.35 -1.38
C LEU A 59 -14.79 -4.92 0.04
N SER A 60 -14.32 -4.17 1.05
CA SER A 60 -14.47 -4.53 2.47
C SER A 60 -15.95 -4.68 2.83
N LEU A 61 -16.80 -3.71 2.48
CA LEU A 61 -18.24 -3.77 2.73
C LEU A 61 -18.91 -4.94 2.00
N LEU A 62 -18.59 -5.15 0.72
CA LEU A 62 -19.11 -6.28 -0.06
C LEU A 62 -18.76 -7.61 0.61
N ILE A 63 -17.51 -7.82 1.01
CA ILE A 63 -17.09 -9.07 1.64
C ILE A 63 -17.75 -9.21 3.03
N HIS A 64 -17.70 -8.17 3.87
CA HIS A 64 -18.24 -8.25 5.23
C HIS A 64 -19.75 -8.49 5.30
N PHE A 65 -20.52 -7.98 4.35
CA PHE A 65 -21.98 -8.10 4.36
C PHE A 65 -22.51 -9.12 3.35
N GLY A 66 -21.78 -9.34 2.25
CA GLY A 66 -22.14 -10.24 1.16
C GLY A 66 -21.61 -11.66 1.29
N TRP A 67 -20.77 -11.96 2.28
CA TRP A 67 -20.26 -13.33 2.47
C TRP A 67 -21.32 -14.43 2.56
N PRO A 68 -22.53 -14.23 3.14
CA PRO A 68 -23.53 -15.29 3.17
C PRO A 68 -24.04 -15.61 1.75
N THR A 69 -24.25 -14.57 0.93
CA THR A 69 -24.65 -14.73 -0.48
C THR A 69 -23.54 -15.38 -1.29
N MET A 70 -22.30 -14.95 -1.07
CA MET A 70 -21.11 -15.55 -1.67
C MET A 70 -21.00 -17.05 -1.34
N LEU A 71 -21.16 -17.42 -0.06
CA LEU A 71 -21.10 -18.82 0.39
C LEU A 71 -22.27 -19.65 -0.15
N THR A 72 -23.47 -19.07 -0.22
CA THR A 72 -24.65 -19.73 -0.78
C THR A 72 -24.46 -20.00 -2.28
N ALA A 73 -24.03 -18.99 -3.04
CA ALA A 73 -23.77 -19.13 -4.46
C ALA A 73 -22.65 -20.14 -4.73
N TRP A 74 -21.59 -20.13 -3.92
CA TRP A 74 -20.53 -21.14 -3.95
C TRP A 74 -21.08 -22.56 -3.76
N ALA A 75 -21.86 -22.79 -2.69
CA ALA A 75 -22.44 -24.10 -2.41
C ALA A 75 -23.33 -24.58 -3.57
N LEU A 76 -24.22 -23.71 -4.07
CA LEU A 76 -25.08 -24.02 -5.22
C LEU A 76 -24.27 -24.33 -6.48
N GLY A 77 -23.25 -23.53 -6.78
CA GLY A 77 -22.40 -23.72 -7.96
C GLY A 77 -21.64 -25.04 -7.92
N ILE A 78 -21.04 -25.39 -6.78
CA ILE A 78 -20.35 -26.66 -6.60
C ILE A 78 -21.33 -27.83 -6.66
N THR A 79 -22.44 -27.78 -5.93
CA THR A 79 -23.41 -28.87 -5.91
C THR A 79 -23.98 -29.14 -7.30
N LEU A 80 -24.32 -28.09 -8.06
CA LEU A 80 -24.82 -28.24 -9.42
C LEU A 80 -23.76 -28.84 -10.34
N SER A 81 -22.54 -28.30 -10.35
CA SER A 81 -21.47 -28.80 -11.23
C SER A 81 -21.01 -30.21 -10.85
N PHE A 82 -20.97 -30.54 -9.56
CA PHE A 82 -20.71 -31.89 -9.08
C PHE A 82 -21.78 -32.87 -9.58
N ALA A 83 -23.06 -32.54 -9.42
CA ALA A 83 -24.16 -33.38 -9.89
C ALA A 83 -24.12 -33.58 -11.41
N LEU A 84 -23.90 -32.51 -12.19
CA LEU A 84 -23.82 -32.56 -13.65
C LEU A 84 -22.59 -33.34 -14.14
N SER A 85 -21.45 -33.25 -13.45
CA SER A 85 -20.26 -34.04 -13.75
C SER A 85 -20.46 -35.52 -13.42
N LEU A 86 -21.13 -35.85 -12.30
CA LEU A 86 -21.44 -37.24 -11.92
C LEU A 86 -22.33 -37.96 -12.95
N ILE A 87 -23.36 -37.29 -13.47
CA ILE A 87 -24.27 -37.87 -14.47
C ILE A 87 -23.69 -37.80 -15.90
N GLY A 88 -22.47 -37.28 -16.06
CA GLY A 88 -21.77 -37.22 -17.34
C GLY A 88 -22.27 -36.16 -18.32
N VAL A 89 -23.11 -35.21 -17.88
CA VAL A 89 -23.55 -34.08 -18.70
C VAL A 89 -22.40 -33.12 -19.00
N LEU A 90 -21.54 -32.87 -18.01
CA LEU A 90 -20.34 -32.07 -18.22
C LEU A 90 -19.19 -32.93 -18.78
N PRO A 91 -18.52 -32.49 -19.86
CA PRO A 91 -17.47 -33.27 -20.49
C PRO A 91 -16.18 -33.26 -19.66
N ALA A 92 -15.40 -34.34 -19.75
CA ALA A 92 -14.03 -34.34 -19.24
C ALA A 92 -13.14 -33.46 -20.12
N CYS A 93 -12.18 -32.76 -19.52
CA CYS A 93 -11.27 -31.86 -20.23
C CYS A 93 -9.94 -32.53 -20.54
N THR A 94 -9.52 -33.48 -19.71
CA THR A 94 -8.28 -34.24 -19.84
C THR A 94 -8.46 -35.62 -19.25
N SER A 95 -7.52 -36.51 -19.48
CA SER A 95 -7.39 -37.78 -18.78
C SER A 95 -5.96 -37.93 -18.26
N PHE A 96 -5.78 -38.75 -17.22
CA PHE A 96 -4.47 -39.11 -16.71
C PHE A 96 -4.50 -40.49 -16.08
N GLU A 97 -3.34 -41.16 -16.05
CA GLU A 97 -3.17 -42.45 -15.39
C GLU A 97 -3.06 -42.25 -13.88
N VAL A 98 -3.85 -43.01 -13.11
CA VAL A 98 -3.89 -42.94 -11.65
C VAL A 98 -3.55 -44.28 -11.04
N HIS A 99 -2.68 -44.23 -10.03
CA HIS A 99 -2.42 -45.33 -9.12
C HIS A 99 -3.16 -45.07 -7.80
N ALA A 100 -4.37 -45.61 -7.67
CA ALA A 100 -5.13 -45.60 -6.42
C ALA A 100 -5.12 -47.00 -5.78
N ILE A 101 -5.50 -47.09 -4.50
CA ILE A 101 -5.53 -48.37 -3.78
C ILE A 101 -6.43 -49.35 -4.52
N GLY A 102 -5.85 -50.39 -5.11
CA GLY A 102 -6.58 -51.42 -5.87
C GLY A 102 -7.03 -51.00 -7.27
N PHE A 103 -6.60 -49.84 -7.77
CA PHE A 103 -6.98 -49.35 -9.10
C PHE A 103 -5.79 -48.74 -9.85
N HIS A 104 -5.60 -49.22 -11.07
CA HIS A 104 -4.63 -48.69 -12.02
C HIS A 104 -5.32 -48.49 -13.36
N GLY A 105 -5.44 -47.23 -13.80
CA GLY A 105 -6.10 -46.93 -15.06
C GLY A 105 -6.20 -45.45 -15.35
N GLU A 106 -6.63 -45.14 -16.56
CA GLU A 106 -6.87 -43.79 -17.04
C GLU A 106 -8.20 -43.26 -16.46
N VAL A 107 -8.15 -42.11 -15.79
CA VAL A 107 -9.34 -41.44 -15.25
C VAL A 107 -9.68 -40.19 -16.07
N PRO A 108 -10.96 -39.98 -16.44
CA PRO A 108 -11.38 -38.74 -17.08
C PRO A 108 -11.52 -37.63 -16.03
N TYR A 109 -10.87 -36.48 -16.24
CA TYR A 109 -10.84 -35.37 -15.30
C TYR A 109 -11.45 -34.10 -15.90
N GLY A 110 -12.34 -33.47 -15.14
CA GLY A 110 -12.99 -32.19 -15.48
C GLY A 110 -12.33 -31.00 -14.79
N CYS A 111 -12.81 -29.79 -15.09
CA CYS A 111 -12.44 -28.58 -14.37
C CYS A 111 -13.66 -27.78 -13.88
N TRP A 112 -14.86 -28.33 -14.05
CA TRP A 112 -16.11 -27.58 -13.92
C TRP A 112 -16.48 -27.27 -12.48
N ILE A 113 -16.24 -28.20 -11.54
CA ILE A 113 -16.47 -27.99 -10.10
C ILE A 113 -15.55 -26.89 -9.60
N LEU A 114 -14.29 -26.93 -10.04
CA LEU A 114 -13.28 -25.94 -9.70
C LEU A 114 -13.59 -24.55 -10.27
N LEU A 115 -13.95 -24.47 -11.55
CA LEU A 115 -14.39 -23.22 -12.17
C LEU A 115 -15.66 -22.67 -11.50
N SER A 116 -16.61 -23.54 -11.16
CA SER A 116 -17.84 -23.14 -10.47
C SER A 116 -17.56 -22.67 -9.04
N GLY A 117 -16.68 -23.37 -8.32
CA GLY A 117 -16.22 -22.99 -7.00
C GLY A 117 -15.46 -21.66 -6.97
N LEU A 118 -14.89 -21.22 -8.10
CA LEU A 118 -14.28 -19.90 -8.27
C LEU A 118 -15.28 -18.82 -8.69
N LEU A 119 -16.07 -19.08 -9.73
CA LEU A 119 -16.94 -18.07 -10.36
C LEU A 119 -18.23 -17.83 -9.57
N ALA A 120 -18.82 -18.87 -8.99
CA ALA A 120 -20.08 -18.75 -8.26
C ALA A 120 -20.00 -17.85 -7.00
N PRO A 121 -18.97 -17.94 -6.13
CA PRO A 121 -18.85 -16.99 -5.02
C PRO A 121 -18.69 -15.54 -5.49
N ILE A 122 -17.92 -15.29 -6.55
CA ILE A 122 -17.76 -13.95 -7.14
C ILE A 122 -19.11 -13.44 -7.63
N ALA A 123 -19.86 -14.28 -8.37
CA ALA A 123 -21.20 -13.95 -8.83
C ALA A 123 -22.15 -13.66 -7.65
N GLY A 124 -22.11 -14.47 -6.58
CA GLY A 124 -22.90 -14.24 -5.36
C GLY A 124 -22.55 -12.93 -4.67
N LEU A 125 -21.26 -12.59 -4.58
CA LEU A 125 -20.80 -11.33 -4.02
C LEU A 125 -21.27 -10.12 -4.85
N MET A 126 -21.22 -10.23 -6.18
CA MET A 126 -21.70 -9.19 -7.10
C MET A 126 -23.23 -9.08 -7.12
N ALA A 127 -23.95 -10.17 -6.88
CA ALA A 127 -25.41 -10.18 -6.77
C ALA A 127 -25.91 -9.58 -5.44
N PHE A 128 -25.11 -9.65 -4.36
CA PHE A 128 -25.50 -9.20 -3.02
C PHE A 128 -26.17 -7.81 -2.97
N PRO A 129 -25.65 -6.74 -3.61
CA PRO A 129 -26.29 -5.42 -3.58
C PRO A 129 -27.68 -5.35 -4.23
N TYR A 130 -28.02 -6.34 -5.06
CA TYR A 130 -29.27 -6.40 -5.82
C TYR A 130 -30.30 -7.36 -5.23
N LEU A 131 -29.86 -8.29 -4.37
CA LEU A 131 -30.76 -9.21 -3.68
C LEU A 131 -31.54 -8.50 -2.56
N PRO A 132 -32.80 -8.89 -2.33
CA PRO A 132 -33.58 -8.36 -1.22
C PRO A 132 -32.90 -8.68 0.12
N CYS A 133 -33.05 -7.78 1.10
CA CYS A 133 -32.56 -8.04 2.44
C CYS A 133 -33.50 -9.01 3.16
N LEU A 134 -33.05 -10.26 3.32
CA LEU A 134 -33.84 -11.31 3.98
C LEU A 134 -33.90 -11.15 5.52
N HIS A 135 -32.98 -10.39 6.11
CA HIS A 135 -32.78 -10.31 7.57
C HIS A 135 -33.18 -8.94 8.17
N GLY A 136 -34.16 -8.26 7.60
CA GLY A 136 -34.69 -6.98 8.10
C GLY A 136 -34.10 -5.74 7.42
N SER A 137 -34.23 -4.59 8.09
CA SER A 137 -33.71 -3.31 7.59
C SER A 137 -32.18 -3.33 7.48
N ASP A 138 -31.66 -2.69 6.43
CA ASP A 138 -30.22 -2.44 6.24
C ASP A 138 -29.93 -0.93 6.12
N THR A 139 -30.75 -0.12 6.79
CA THR A 139 -30.68 1.34 6.77
C THR A 139 -29.44 1.80 7.52
N CYS A 140 -28.54 2.48 6.83
CA CYS A 140 -27.34 3.06 7.41
C CYS A 140 -27.30 4.57 7.26
N PHE A 141 -26.61 5.21 8.19
CA PHE A 141 -26.14 6.58 8.04
C PHE A 141 -24.79 6.58 7.33
N LEU A 142 -24.69 7.40 6.29
CA LEU A 142 -23.47 7.72 5.56
C LEU A 142 -23.49 9.23 5.32
N ASP A 143 -22.55 9.94 5.95
CA ASP A 143 -22.43 11.40 5.98
C ASP A 143 -22.74 12.09 4.65
N PHE A 144 -22.06 11.68 3.59
CA PHE A 144 -22.20 12.24 2.25
C PHE A 144 -23.60 12.08 1.65
N VAL A 145 -24.31 11.01 2.00
CA VAL A 145 -25.63 10.68 1.43
C VAL A 145 -26.77 11.25 2.28
N CYS A 146 -26.57 11.29 3.59
CA CYS A 146 -27.63 11.55 4.55
C CYS A 146 -27.69 13.01 4.99
N ILE A 147 -26.63 13.79 4.76
CA ILE A 147 -26.58 15.24 4.97
C ILE A 147 -26.68 15.94 3.61
N ASN A 148 -27.44 17.03 3.53
CA ASN A 148 -27.51 17.83 2.29
C ASN A 148 -26.15 18.47 2.03
N GLN A 149 -25.52 18.12 0.91
CA GLN A 149 -24.19 18.61 0.51
C GLN A 149 -24.24 19.79 -0.47
N THR A 150 -25.44 20.30 -0.75
CA THR A 150 -25.68 21.37 -1.73
C THR A 150 -26.09 22.68 -1.08
N ASP A 151 -26.90 22.63 -0.03
CA ASP A 151 -27.25 23.78 0.79
C ASP A 151 -26.31 23.87 1.98
N SER A 152 -25.53 24.95 2.09
CA SER A 152 -24.56 25.13 3.16
C SER A 152 -25.22 25.23 4.55
N VAL A 153 -26.41 25.81 4.66
CA VAL A 153 -27.13 25.94 5.93
C VAL A 153 -27.63 24.58 6.39
N GLU A 154 -28.25 23.80 5.51
CA GLU A 154 -28.69 22.44 5.85
C GLU A 154 -27.49 21.50 6.12
N MET A 155 -26.37 21.68 5.39
CA MET A 155 -25.13 20.95 5.63
C MET A 155 -24.62 21.20 7.05
N GLN A 156 -24.50 22.48 7.44
CA GLN A 156 -24.07 22.88 8.78
C GLN A 156 -25.04 22.37 9.86
N GLN A 157 -26.35 22.44 9.61
CA GLN A 157 -27.35 21.90 10.53
C GLN A 157 -27.22 20.37 10.68
N GLY A 158 -26.98 19.65 9.58
CA GLY A 158 -26.70 18.22 9.59
C GLY A 158 -25.45 17.88 10.41
N ILE A 159 -24.37 18.64 10.22
CA ILE A 159 -23.10 18.52 10.97
C ILE A 159 -23.33 18.74 12.47
N ARG A 160 -24.04 19.81 12.85
CA ARG A 160 -24.39 20.10 14.25
C ARG A 160 -25.25 18.99 14.88
N CYS A 161 -26.03 18.29 14.07
CA CYS A 161 -26.90 17.19 14.51
C CYS A 161 -26.23 15.80 14.50
N ILE A 162 -24.91 15.70 14.26
CA ILE A 162 -24.21 14.41 14.19
C ILE A 162 -24.39 13.55 15.46
N GLY A 163 -24.43 14.19 16.64
CA GLY A 163 -24.70 13.51 17.91
C GLY A 163 -26.06 12.81 17.93
N HIS A 164 -27.09 13.40 17.31
CA HIS A 164 -28.40 12.76 17.17
C HIS A 164 -28.35 11.56 16.23
N PHE A 165 -27.61 11.63 15.12
CA PHE A 165 -27.45 10.48 14.23
C PHE A 165 -26.72 9.31 14.91
N LEU A 166 -25.69 9.61 15.70
CA LEU A 166 -24.97 8.60 16.50
C LEU A 166 -25.87 7.99 17.57
N ALA A 167 -26.67 8.79 18.28
CA ALA A 167 -27.63 8.31 19.28
C ALA A 167 -28.74 7.44 18.65
N ALA A 168 -29.15 7.74 17.41
CA ALA A 168 -30.16 6.97 16.68
C ALA A 168 -29.60 5.69 16.02
N SER A 169 -28.30 5.41 16.15
CA SER A 169 -27.65 4.28 15.48
C SER A 169 -27.50 3.07 16.40
N ALA A 170 -27.95 1.89 15.94
CA ALA A 170 -27.82 0.64 16.69
C ALA A 170 -26.38 0.10 16.74
N GLU A 171 -25.57 0.43 15.73
CA GLU A 171 -24.19 0.00 15.59
C GLU A 171 -23.34 1.11 14.97
N LEU A 172 -22.16 1.37 15.52
CA LEU A 172 -21.12 2.14 14.84
C LEU A 172 -20.16 1.18 14.14
N ARG A 173 -20.12 1.27 12.81
CA ARG A 173 -19.24 0.48 11.95
C ARG A 173 -18.10 1.36 11.45
N VAL A 174 -16.91 1.13 11.97
CA VAL A 174 -15.70 1.86 11.56
C VAL A 174 -14.99 1.08 10.46
N LEU A 175 -14.89 1.68 9.27
CA LEU A 175 -14.03 1.19 8.19
C LEU A 175 -12.61 1.67 8.44
N TRP A 176 -11.87 0.86 9.17
CA TRP A 176 -10.60 1.24 9.75
C TRP A 176 -9.44 1.15 8.75
N SER A 177 -8.55 2.14 8.78
CA SER A 177 -7.31 2.19 8.01
C SER A 177 -6.31 3.10 8.72
N ALA A 178 -5.02 3.05 8.37
CA ALA A 178 -3.98 3.86 9.00
C ALA A 178 -4.31 5.38 9.12
N PRO A 179 -4.85 6.08 8.10
CA PRO A 179 -5.19 7.50 8.21
C PRO A 179 -6.53 7.78 8.90
N TYR A 180 -7.19 6.77 9.49
CA TYR A 180 -8.51 6.98 10.11
C TYR A 180 -8.42 7.84 11.37
N LEU A 181 -7.45 7.57 12.27
CA LEU A 181 -7.31 8.35 13.51
C LEU A 181 -6.58 9.68 13.37
N SER A 182 -5.97 9.95 12.21
CA SER A 182 -5.37 11.27 11.95
C SER A 182 -6.42 12.35 11.64
N ARG A 183 -7.71 11.98 11.55
CA ARG A 183 -8.82 12.90 11.28
C ARG A 183 -9.65 13.14 12.53
N LEU A 184 -9.80 14.42 12.89
CA LEU A 184 -10.50 14.85 14.10
C LEU A 184 -11.94 14.32 14.12
N TRP A 185 -12.61 14.42 12.96
CA TRP A 185 -13.96 13.95 12.75
C TRP A 185 -14.15 12.47 13.10
N CYS A 186 -13.25 11.60 12.63
CA CYS A 186 -13.34 10.16 12.83
C CYS A 186 -13.16 9.76 14.31
N VAL A 187 -12.21 10.40 15.01
CA VAL A 187 -11.99 10.13 16.44
C VAL A 187 -13.16 10.65 17.27
N PHE A 188 -13.67 11.83 16.94
CA PHE A 188 -14.86 12.39 17.56
C PHE A 188 -16.07 11.46 17.41
N GLU A 189 -16.39 10.98 16.20
CA GLU A 189 -17.53 10.06 15.99
C GLU A 189 -17.46 8.81 16.88
N LEU A 190 -16.28 8.22 17.01
CA LEU A 190 -16.08 7.01 17.79
C LEU A 190 -16.27 7.27 19.30
N ALA A 191 -15.69 8.36 19.82
CA ALA A 191 -15.82 8.73 21.23
C ALA A 191 -17.26 9.20 21.57
N ALA A 192 -17.84 10.02 20.68
CA ALA A 192 -19.21 10.49 20.73
C ALA A 192 -20.21 9.35 20.78
N TYR A 193 -20.08 8.36 19.87
CA TYR A 193 -20.97 7.22 19.84
C TYR A 193 -20.94 6.44 21.14
N ARG A 194 -19.76 6.18 21.70
CA ARG A 194 -19.63 5.47 22.98
C ARG A 194 -20.30 6.26 24.12
N LYS A 195 -20.15 7.59 24.12
CA LYS A 195 -20.77 8.45 25.13
C LYS A 195 -22.30 8.45 25.05
N MET A 196 -22.85 8.54 23.83
CA MET A 196 -24.29 8.53 23.60
C MET A 196 -24.91 7.12 23.72
N ASN A 197 -24.12 6.09 23.44
CA ASN A 197 -24.52 4.68 23.51
C ASN A 197 -23.51 3.88 24.37
N PRO A 198 -23.60 3.97 25.71
CA PRO A 198 -22.65 3.27 26.60
C PRO A 198 -22.58 1.75 26.35
N SER A 199 -23.71 1.12 26.05
CA SER A 199 -23.81 -0.31 25.67
C SER A 199 -23.86 -0.55 24.15
N GLY A 200 -23.73 0.52 23.34
CA GLY A 200 -23.81 0.47 21.89
C GLY A 200 -22.75 -0.42 21.28
N LYS A 201 -23.10 -1.11 20.19
CA LYS A 201 -22.19 -1.98 19.46
C LYS A 201 -21.23 -1.14 18.61
N ILE A 202 -19.93 -1.29 18.82
CA ILE A 202 -18.88 -0.71 17.97
C ILE A 202 -18.19 -1.88 17.28
N VAL A 203 -18.09 -1.81 15.95
CA VAL A 203 -17.33 -2.79 15.17
C VAL A 203 -16.28 -2.07 14.33
N ILE A 204 -15.02 -2.38 14.63
CA ILE A 204 -13.86 -1.88 13.89
C ILE A 204 -13.55 -2.93 12.83
N ALA A 205 -13.88 -2.63 11.58
CA ALA A 205 -13.65 -3.48 10.43
C ALA A 205 -12.40 -2.97 9.69
N PRO A 206 -11.26 -3.69 9.75
CA PRO A 206 -10.09 -3.28 9.00
C PRO A 206 -10.38 -3.33 7.50
N ILE A 207 -10.14 -2.23 6.80
CA ILE A 207 -10.13 -2.21 5.35
C ILE A 207 -8.88 -2.96 4.92
N ALA A 208 -9.06 -4.06 4.20
CA ALA A 208 -7.96 -4.79 3.56
C ALA A 208 -7.36 -3.93 2.44
N ASN A 209 -6.61 -2.90 2.83
CA ASN A 209 -5.78 -2.12 1.93
C ASN A 209 -4.56 -2.98 1.60
N GLU A 210 -4.27 -3.21 0.31
CA GLU A 210 -3.06 -3.88 -0.20
C GLU A 210 -3.08 -5.41 -0.34
N LEU A 211 -3.92 -5.91 -1.24
CA LEU A 211 -3.36 -6.76 -2.29
C LEU A 211 -2.89 -5.81 -3.39
N ARG A 212 -1.68 -5.23 -3.26
CA ARG A 212 -1.05 -4.53 -4.40
C ARG A 212 -0.73 -5.59 -5.44
N GLY A 213 -1.63 -5.73 -6.41
CA GLY A 213 -1.47 -6.62 -7.54
C GLY A 213 -0.21 -6.23 -8.31
N GLN A 214 0.69 -7.19 -8.44
CA GLN A 214 1.77 -7.17 -9.41
C GLN A 214 1.14 -7.47 -10.77
N GLU A 215 1.11 -6.49 -11.67
CA GLU A 215 0.40 -6.56 -12.95
C GLU A 215 1.13 -7.42 -14.00
N GLY A 216 0.34 -8.18 -14.78
CA GLY A 216 0.51 -8.33 -16.23
C GLY A 216 0.96 -9.69 -16.75
N GLY A 217 0.12 -10.43 -17.52
CA GLY A 217 0.55 -11.44 -18.54
C GLY A 217 -0.09 -12.86 -18.66
N ASP A 218 -1.36 -12.97 -19.08
CA ASP A 218 -2.04 -14.00 -19.91
C ASP A 218 -1.94 -15.55 -19.74
N ALA A 219 -3.13 -16.17 -19.87
CA ALA A 219 -3.56 -17.56 -20.13
C ALA A 219 -2.79 -18.77 -19.53
N VAL A 220 -1.46 -18.84 -19.61
CA VAL A 220 -0.64 -19.83 -18.87
C VAL A 220 -0.71 -19.59 -17.36
N ARG A 221 -1.19 -18.40 -16.98
CA ARG A 221 -1.52 -18.04 -15.60
C ARG A 221 -2.68 -18.78 -14.99
N LEU A 222 -3.63 -19.37 -15.70
CA LEU A 222 -4.73 -20.03 -14.99
C LEU A 222 -4.25 -21.29 -14.24
N LEU A 223 -3.30 -22.03 -14.82
CA LEU A 223 -2.67 -23.19 -14.18
C LEU A 223 -1.64 -22.78 -13.12
N ALA A 224 -0.85 -21.73 -13.38
CA ALA A 224 0.00 -21.12 -12.36
C ALA A 224 -0.82 -20.46 -11.23
N VAL A 225 -2.03 -19.95 -11.50
CA VAL A 225 -2.98 -19.44 -10.51
C VAL A 225 -3.50 -20.59 -9.66
N PHE A 226 -3.61 -21.83 -10.14
CA PHE A 226 -3.92 -22.96 -9.26
C PHE A 226 -2.81 -23.22 -8.23
N VAL A 227 -1.55 -23.31 -8.65
CA VAL A 227 -0.41 -23.49 -7.72
C VAL A 227 -0.13 -22.22 -6.89
N CYS A 228 -0.29 -21.04 -7.49
CA CYS A 228 -0.18 -19.75 -6.81
C CYS A 228 -1.37 -19.50 -5.89
N VAL A 229 -2.57 -20.00 -6.11
CA VAL A 229 -3.66 -19.87 -5.13
C VAL A 229 -3.25 -20.57 -3.85
N PHE A 230 -2.68 -21.77 -3.89
CA PHE A 230 -2.13 -22.39 -2.68
C PHE A 230 -0.89 -21.65 -2.14
N ALA A 231 0.06 -21.29 -3.00
CA ALA A 231 1.30 -20.63 -2.61
C ALA A 231 1.14 -19.13 -2.24
N VAL A 232 0.01 -18.50 -2.57
CA VAL A 232 -0.32 -17.09 -2.28
C VAL A 232 -1.40 -17.02 -1.20
N MET A 233 -2.33 -17.96 -1.09
CA MET A 233 -3.38 -17.92 -0.06
C MET A 233 -2.79 -17.98 1.35
N PHE A 234 -1.90 -18.93 1.64
CA PHE A 234 -1.30 -18.99 2.98
C PHE A 234 -0.39 -17.79 3.27
N PRO A 235 0.52 -17.35 2.38
CA PRO A 235 1.31 -16.14 2.61
C PRO A 235 0.48 -14.85 2.61
N SER A 236 -0.63 -14.78 1.88
CA SER A 236 -1.54 -13.62 1.91
C SER A 236 -2.35 -13.59 3.20
N LEU A 237 -2.84 -14.74 3.70
CA LEU A 237 -3.46 -14.82 5.03
C LEU A 237 -2.44 -14.47 6.13
N ALA A 238 -1.20 -14.96 6.01
CA ALA A 238 -0.09 -14.58 6.90
C ALA A 238 0.23 -13.09 6.81
N HIS A 239 0.27 -12.53 5.60
CA HIS A 239 0.53 -11.12 5.35
C HIS A 239 -0.60 -10.24 5.88
N VAL A 240 -1.86 -10.61 5.66
CA VAL A 240 -3.03 -9.93 6.19
C VAL A 240 -3.03 -9.97 7.71
N ALA A 241 -2.77 -11.13 8.32
CA ALA A 241 -2.67 -11.24 9.78
C ALA A 241 -1.51 -10.41 10.35
N TRP A 242 -0.35 -10.43 9.68
CA TRP A 242 0.81 -9.63 10.07
C TRP A 242 0.55 -8.13 9.92
N LYS A 243 -0.07 -7.72 8.81
CA LYS A 243 -0.42 -6.34 8.54
C LYS A 243 -1.46 -5.85 9.54
N GLN A 244 -2.53 -6.60 9.78
CA GLN A 244 -3.51 -6.31 10.83
C GLN A 244 -2.86 -6.12 12.20
N LYS A 245 -1.80 -6.89 12.50
CA LYS A 245 -1.02 -6.68 13.71
C LYS A 245 -0.28 -5.34 13.70
N LEU A 246 0.47 -5.02 12.64
CA LEU A 246 1.18 -3.74 12.51
C LEU A 246 0.21 -2.55 12.61
N ASP A 247 -0.89 -2.67 11.90
CA ASP A 247 -1.99 -1.73 11.85
C ASP A 247 -2.59 -1.48 13.24
N ARG A 248 -2.80 -2.56 14.01
CA ARG A 248 -3.25 -2.49 15.40
C ARG A 248 -2.21 -1.84 16.32
N ASP A 249 -0.94 -2.21 16.20
CA ASP A 249 0.13 -1.68 17.03
C ASP A 249 0.35 -0.18 16.73
N LYS A 250 0.24 0.21 15.45
CA LYS A 250 0.19 1.61 15.02
C LYS A 250 -1.03 2.33 15.60
N LEU A 251 -2.21 1.71 15.58
CA LEU A 251 -3.41 2.31 16.16
C LEU A 251 -3.27 2.59 17.64
N GLU A 252 -2.74 1.62 18.39
CA GLU A 252 -2.50 1.74 19.82
C GLU A 252 -1.51 2.88 20.12
N SER A 253 -0.48 3.04 19.29
CA SER A 253 0.45 4.16 19.34
C SER A 253 -0.22 5.50 19.02
N ASP A 254 -0.96 5.58 17.93
CA ASP A 254 -1.63 6.81 17.48
C ASP A 254 -2.66 7.29 18.52
N LEU A 255 -3.37 6.36 19.20
CA LEU A 255 -4.25 6.69 20.32
C LEU A 255 -3.49 7.09 21.58
N ALA A 256 -2.31 6.52 21.83
CA ALA A 256 -1.50 6.84 23.01
C ALA A 256 -0.98 8.28 22.98
N THR A 257 -0.66 8.78 21.78
CA THR A 257 -0.12 10.12 21.55
C THR A 257 -1.16 11.07 20.97
N PHE A 258 -2.44 10.73 21.03
CA PHE A 258 -3.52 11.52 20.43
C PHE A 258 -3.63 12.88 21.11
N ASP A 259 -3.54 13.96 20.34
CA ASP A 259 -3.81 15.32 20.82
C ASP A 259 -4.77 16.01 19.87
N VAL A 260 -5.96 16.36 20.39
CA VAL A 260 -7.04 17.03 19.65
C VAL A 260 -6.58 18.29 18.90
N MET A 261 -5.58 19.01 19.42
CA MET A 261 -5.08 20.23 18.77
C MET A 261 -4.24 19.95 17.52
N ASN A 262 -3.59 18.78 17.48
CA ASN A 262 -2.69 18.38 16.39
C ASN A 262 -3.40 17.56 15.31
N VAL A 263 -4.67 17.21 15.49
CA VAL A 263 -5.41 16.38 14.52
C VAL A 263 -5.85 17.21 13.32
N GLU A 264 -5.74 16.63 12.14
CA GLU A 264 -6.12 17.31 10.91
C GLU A 264 -7.64 17.45 10.78
N CYS A 265 -8.07 18.61 10.29
CA CYS A 265 -9.44 18.86 9.86
C CYS A 265 -9.40 19.60 8.52
N SER A 266 -10.22 19.19 7.56
CA SER A 266 -10.23 19.76 6.21
C SER A 266 -10.90 21.13 6.13
N ASN A 267 -11.65 21.52 7.16
CA ASN A 267 -12.45 22.73 7.19
C ASN A 267 -12.46 23.29 8.61
N ASP A 268 -12.10 24.57 8.75
CA ASP A 268 -12.04 25.24 10.06
C ASP A 268 -13.41 25.37 10.72
N PHE A 269 -14.48 25.51 9.94
CA PHE A 269 -15.84 25.52 10.48
C PHE A 269 -16.17 24.19 11.16
N ASP A 270 -15.83 23.06 10.52
CA ASP A 270 -16.06 21.73 11.07
C ASP A 270 -15.21 21.52 12.33
N ARG A 271 -13.96 22.02 12.31
CA ARG A 271 -13.08 22.02 13.49
C ARG A 271 -13.71 22.77 14.66
N GLN A 272 -14.22 23.98 14.43
CA GLN A 272 -14.88 24.78 15.47
C GLN A 272 -16.12 24.07 16.01
N CYS A 273 -17.01 23.57 15.14
CA CYS A 273 -18.21 22.84 15.56
C CYS A 273 -17.87 21.59 16.38
N ILE A 274 -16.85 20.83 15.97
CA ILE A 274 -16.39 19.66 16.72
C ILE A 274 -15.77 20.07 18.06
N HIS A 275 -14.96 21.13 18.08
CA HIS A 275 -14.37 21.63 19.33
C HIS A 275 -15.43 22.11 20.32
N GLU A 276 -16.44 22.83 19.87
CA GLU A 276 -17.59 23.24 20.69
C GLU A 276 -18.34 22.02 21.26
N ALA A 277 -18.63 21.03 20.42
CA ALA A 277 -19.27 19.78 20.87
C ALA A 277 -18.40 19.01 21.87
N ILE A 278 -17.08 18.96 21.64
CA ILE A 278 -16.12 18.35 22.55
C ILE A 278 -16.12 19.08 23.90
N ILE A 279 -16.03 20.41 23.90
CA ILE A 279 -16.06 21.22 25.13
C ILE A 279 -17.38 21.00 25.86
N GLN A 280 -18.50 21.01 25.14
CA GLN A 280 -19.82 20.79 25.74
C GLN A 280 -19.93 19.40 26.39
N TRP A 281 -19.40 18.36 25.75
CA TRP A 281 -19.58 16.99 26.24
C TRP A 281 -18.51 16.60 27.26
N TYR A 282 -17.25 16.95 27.02
CA TYR A 282 -16.09 16.51 27.81
C TYR A 282 -15.56 17.61 28.75
N GLY A 283 -16.13 18.82 28.72
CA GLY A 283 -15.76 19.95 29.55
C GLY A 283 -14.60 20.78 28.99
N SER A 284 -13.61 20.13 28.35
CA SER A 284 -12.51 20.81 27.67
C SER A 284 -11.88 19.94 26.58
N LEU A 285 -11.13 20.56 25.68
CA LEU A 285 -10.33 19.87 24.66
C LEU A 285 -9.27 18.95 25.31
N ALA A 286 -8.63 19.41 26.40
CA ALA A 286 -7.65 18.62 27.13
C ALA A 286 -8.27 17.37 27.78
N ALA A 287 -9.45 17.50 28.41
CA ALA A 287 -10.16 16.37 29.00
C ALA A 287 -10.59 15.34 27.95
N PHE A 288 -10.89 15.79 26.73
CA PHE A 288 -11.14 14.88 25.61
C PHE A 288 -9.89 14.13 25.16
N SER A 289 -8.75 14.83 24.98
CA SER A 289 -7.48 14.17 24.67
C SER A 289 -7.12 13.13 25.74
N GLU A 290 -7.24 13.48 27.02
CA GLU A 290 -7.01 12.55 28.14
C GLU A 290 -7.95 11.35 28.10
N HIS A 291 -9.24 11.57 27.82
CA HIS A 291 -10.22 10.51 27.66
C HIS A 291 -9.84 9.55 26.52
N VAL A 292 -9.45 10.09 25.35
CA VAL A 292 -9.04 9.32 24.17
C VAL A 292 -7.78 8.50 24.47
N GLN A 293 -6.76 9.12 25.06
CA GLN A 293 -5.49 8.47 25.43
C GLN A 293 -5.66 7.42 26.55
N GLY A 294 -6.62 7.62 27.45
CA GLY A 294 -6.82 6.78 28.63
C GLY A 294 -7.87 5.67 28.42
N PRO A 295 -9.07 5.77 29.03
CA PRO A 295 -10.07 4.70 29.01
C PRO A 295 -10.52 4.28 27.61
N PHE A 296 -10.69 5.25 26.71
CA PHE A 296 -11.20 4.99 25.38
C PHE A 296 -10.23 4.18 24.52
N ARG A 297 -8.92 4.51 24.55
CA ARG A 297 -7.88 3.69 23.91
C ARG A 297 -7.95 2.24 24.38
N GLN A 298 -8.05 2.00 25.68
CA GLN A 298 -8.12 0.64 26.22
C GLN A 298 -9.34 -0.12 25.68
N GLU A 299 -10.47 0.58 25.56
CA GLU A 299 -11.67 0.01 24.97
C GLU A 299 -11.49 -0.31 23.47
N VAL A 300 -10.98 0.62 22.67
CA VAL A 300 -10.75 0.43 21.23
C VAL A 300 -9.80 -0.75 20.99
N VAL A 301 -8.70 -0.82 21.75
CA VAL A 301 -7.76 -1.94 21.71
C VAL A 301 -8.44 -3.25 22.11
N ARG A 302 -9.30 -3.24 23.13
CA ARG A 302 -10.10 -4.41 23.53
C ARG A 302 -11.05 -4.85 22.41
N LEU A 303 -11.74 -3.92 21.77
CA LEU A 303 -12.67 -4.21 20.67
C LEU A 303 -11.95 -4.83 19.47
N MET A 304 -10.79 -4.31 19.10
CA MET A 304 -9.95 -4.91 18.05
C MET A 304 -9.44 -6.30 18.44
N ARG A 305 -9.05 -6.50 19.71
CA ARG A 305 -8.65 -7.82 20.21
C ARG A 305 -9.81 -8.80 20.19
N ALA A 306 -11.03 -8.37 20.50
CA ALA A 306 -12.22 -9.21 20.52
C ALA A 306 -12.73 -9.56 19.11
N GLY A 307 -12.70 -8.61 18.18
CA GLY A 307 -13.16 -8.79 16.79
C GLY A 307 -12.22 -9.59 15.89
N GLY A 308 -11.05 -9.99 16.39
CA GLY A 308 -9.99 -10.60 15.60
C GLY A 308 -10.13 -12.09 15.26
N SER A 309 -11.26 -12.76 15.53
CA SER A 309 -11.45 -14.12 15.00
C SER A 309 -11.85 -14.03 13.53
N VAL A 310 -11.04 -14.60 12.63
CA VAL A 310 -11.44 -14.83 11.24
C VAL A 310 -12.76 -15.61 11.26
N PRO A 311 -13.84 -15.08 10.65
CA PRO A 311 -15.10 -15.81 10.55
C PRO A 311 -14.86 -17.20 9.95
N VAL A 312 -15.45 -18.25 10.55
CA VAL A 312 -15.31 -19.63 10.07
C VAL A 312 -15.69 -19.75 8.59
N ALA A 313 -16.66 -18.95 8.13
CA ALA A 313 -17.01 -18.86 6.71
C ALA A 313 -15.83 -18.47 5.80
N TYR A 314 -14.95 -17.57 6.25
CA TYR A 314 -13.76 -17.18 5.47
C TYR A 314 -12.71 -18.29 5.43
N VAL A 315 -12.62 -19.12 6.48
CA VAL A 315 -11.79 -20.32 6.47
C VAL A 315 -12.28 -21.26 5.37
N TRP A 316 -13.57 -21.57 5.33
CA TRP A 316 -14.15 -22.43 4.30
C TRP A 316 -14.00 -21.86 2.89
N LEU A 317 -14.26 -20.57 2.70
CA LEU A 317 -14.06 -19.92 1.40
C LEU A 317 -12.59 -19.93 0.97
N SER A 318 -11.64 -19.82 1.92
CA SER A 318 -10.21 -19.92 1.60
C SER A 318 -9.77 -21.36 1.23
N LEU A 319 -10.49 -22.37 1.72
CA LEU A 319 -10.25 -23.79 1.45
C LEU A 319 -11.06 -24.32 0.26
N SER A 320 -11.98 -23.52 -0.27
CA SER A 320 -12.82 -23.85 -1.43
C SER A 320 -12.05 -24.48 -2.59
N PRO A 321 -10.92 -23.92 -3.07
CA PRO A 321 -10.20 -24.48 -4.21
C PRO A 321 -9.72 -25.92 -3.96
N ILE A 322 -9.27 -26.20 -2.73
CA ILE A 322 -8.78 -27.53 -2.32
C ILE A 322 -9.95 -28.52 -2.34
N PHE A 323 -11.05 -28.13 -1.70
CA PHE A 323 -12.25 -28.93 -1.64
C PHE A 323 -12.80 -29.23 -3.05
N CYS A 324 -12.78 -28.25 -3.97
CA CYS A 324 -13.20 -28.45 -5.36
C CYS A 324 -12.30 -29.45 -6.10
N LEU A 325 -10.97 -29.37 -5.92
CA LEU A 325 -10.02 -30.29 -6.54
C LEU A 325 -10.21 -31.73 -6.06
N SER A 326 -10.44 -31.92 -4.77
CA SER A 326 -10.78 -33.23 -4.21
C SER A 326 -12.10 -33.74 -4.76
N LEU A 327 -13.13 -32.88 -4.90
CA LEU A 327 -14.39 -33.30 -5.52
C LEU A 327 -14.22 -33.70 -7.00
N GLU A 328 -13.38 -33.02 -7.77
CA GLU A 328 -13.05 -33.43 -9.15
C GLU A 328 -12.36 -34.79 -9.16
N GLY A 329 -11.39 -35.03 -8.27
CA GLY A 329 -10.73 -36.33 -8.14
C GLY A 329 -11.70 -37.46 -7.79
N PHE A 330 -12.66 -37.19 -6.90
CA PHE A 330 -13.73 -38.12 -6.57
C PHE A 330 -14.60 -38.45 -7.80
N VAL A 331 -15.04 -37.43 -8.54
CA VAL A 331 -15.87 -37.64 -9.75
C VAL A 331 -15.09 -38.37 -10.84
N ALA A 332 -13.79 -38.10 -11.00
CA ALA A 332 -12.93 -38.77 -11.96
C ALA A 332 -12.83 -40.28 -11.68
N LEU A 333 -12.57 -40.67 -10.43
CA LEU A 333 -12.56 -42.08 -10.01
C LEU A 333 -13.92 -42.75 -10.20
N TRP A 334 -15.01 -42.05 -9.84
CA TRP A 334 -16.37 -42.53 -10.06
C TRP A 334 -16.65 -42.81 -11.55
N ARG A 335 -16.32 -41.86 -12.43
CA ARG A 335 -16.54 -41.98 -13.88
C ARG A 335 -15.65 -43.00 -14.56
N ALA A 336 -14.47 -43.28 -14.01
CA ALA A 336 -13.58 -44.34 -14.46
C ALA A 336 -14.08 -45.75 -14.06
N ASN A 337 -15.22 -45.85 -13.35
CA ASN A 337 -15.69 -47.10 -12.73
C ASN A 337 -14.63 -47.75 -11.84
N ALA A 338 -13.87 -46.94 -11.09
CA ALA A 338 -12.92 -47.47 -10.13
C ALA A 338 -13.65 -48.32 -9.06
N PRO A 339 -12.98 -49.34 -8.49
CA PRO A 339 -13.49 -50.11 -7.36
C PRO A 339 -14.02 -49.19 -6.25
N MET A 340 -15.13 -49.60 -5.62
CA MET A 340 -15.81 -48.80 -4.60
C MET A 340 -14.88 -48.53 -3.40
N GLU A 341 -13.97 -49.45 -3.10
CA GLU A 341 -12.94 -49.31 -2.09
C GLU A 341 -12.01 -48.12 -2.39
N SER A 342 -11.61 -47.94 -3.66
CA SER A 342 -10.78 -46.81 -4.10
C SER A 342 -11.54 -45.49 -3.99
N VAL A 343 -12.81 -45.46 -4.42
CA VAL A 343 -13.67 -44.27 -4.37
C VAL A 343 -13.94 -43.84 -2.92
N LEU A 344 -14.34 -44.78 -2.06
CA LEU A 344 -14.59 -44.52 -0.63
C LEU A 344 -13.30 -44.17 0.10
N GLY A 345 -12.19 -44.84 -0.21
CA GLY A 345 -10.88 -44.54 0.35
C GLY A 345 -10.43 -43.11 0.01
N PHE A 346 -10.63 -42.69 -1.23
CA PHE A 346 -10.37 -41.31 -1.66
C PHE A 346 -11.27 -40.31 -0.92
N ALA A 347 -12.58 -40.56 -0.83
CA ALA A 347 -13.51 -39.70 -0.13
C ALA A 347 -13.17 -39.56 1.37
N ALA A 348 -12.86 -40.66 2.04
CA ALA A 348 -12.51 -40.65 3.47
C ALA A 348 -11.18 -39.91 3.73
N SER A 349 -10.17 -40.14 2.89
CA SER A 349 -8.84 -39.53 3.07
C SER A 349 -8.79 -38.06 2.65
N HIS A 350 -9.26 -37.72 1.44
CA HIS A 350 -9.10 -36.38 0.89
C HIS A 350 -10.26 -35.46 1.30
N LEU A 351 -11.51 -35.86 1.08
CA LEU A 351 -12.66 -34.99 1.38
C LEU A 351 -12.89 -34.84 2.90
N LEU A 352 -12.95 -35.96 3.64
CA LEU A 352 -13.25 -35.90 5.07
C LEU A 352 -12.01 -35.55 5.90
N ALA A 353 -10.95 -36.37 5.83
CA ALA A 353 -9.81 -36.20 6.72
C ALA A 353 -8.96 -34.96 6.37
N HIS A 354 -8.63 -34.77 5.09
CA HIS A 354 -7.78 -33.65 4.67
C HIS A 354 -8.56 -32.31 4.60
N ASP A 355 -9.64 -32.25 3.83
CA ASP A 355 -10.30 -30.97 3.52
C ASP A 355 -11.25 -30.47 4.62
N ILE A 356 -11.99 -31.37 5.28
CA ILE A 356 -12.98 -30.98 6.30
C ILE A 356 -12.37 -30.93 7.70
N LEU A 357 -11.43 -31.82 8.03
CA LEU A 357 -10.87 -31.91 9.39
C LEU A 357 -9.50 -31.24 9.50
N TRP A 358 -8.51 -31.70 8.73
CA TRP A 358 -7.12 -31.31 8.90
C TRP A 358 -6.87 -29.85 8.50
N LEU A 359 -7.20 -29.47 7.27
CA LEU A 359 -6.89 -28.14 6.74
C LEU A 359 -7.54 -26.98 7.52
N PRO A 360 -8.85 -27.01 7.85
CA PRO A 360 -9.46 -25.98 8.70
C PRO A 360 -8.79 -25.91 10.07
N SER A 361 -8.44 -27.06 10.65
CA SER A 361 -7.74 -27.13 11.94
C SER A 361 -6.36 -26.48 11.86
N VAL A 362 -5.60 -26.70 10.79
CA VAL A 362 -4.30 -26.06 10.55
C VAL A 362 -4.45 -24.55 10.39
N VAL A 363 -5.44 -24.07 9.63
CA VAL A 363 -5.70 -22.62 9.45
C VAL A 363 -6.08 -21.97 10.78
N VAL A 364 -6.96 -22.60 11.56
CA VAL A 364 -7.37 -22.10 12.88
C VAL A 364 -6.19 -22.12 13.86
N LEU A 365 -5.39 -23.17 13.88
CA LEU A 365 -4.20 -23.27 14.73
C LEU A 365 -3.15 -22.22 14.35
N TYR A 366 -2.93 -22.00 13.06
CA TYR A 366 -2.05 -20.96 12.54
C TYR A 366 -2.50 -19.57 12.99
N HIS A 367 -3.80 -19.28 12.85
CA HIS A 367 -4.37 -18.01 13.30
C HIS A 367 -4.27 -17.85 14.83
N PHE A 368 -4.48 -18.91 15.60
CA PHE A 368 -4.34 -18.90 17.05
C PHE A 368 -2.90 -18.64 17.50
N THR A 369 -1.92 -19.31 16.88
CA THR A 369 -0.49 -19.19 17.23
C THR A 369 0.09 -17.84 16.86
N THR A 370 -0.27 -17.28 15.71
CA THR A 370 0.12 -15.92 15.29
C THR A 370 -0.44 -14.85 16.23
N ARG A 371 -1.70 -15.01 16.67
CA ARG A 371 -2.33 -14.13 17.67
C ARG A 371 -1.64 -14.20 19.03
N ARG A 372 -1.35 -15.40 19.54
CA ARG A 372 -0.73 -15.59 20.87
C ARG A 372 0.71 -15.09 20.92
N SER A 373 1.49 -15.34 19.87
CA SER A 373 2.90 -14.93 19.77
C SER A 373 3.11 -13.42 19.86
N GLY A 374 2.08 -12.62 19.56
CA GLY A 374 2.13 -11.17 19.66
C GLY A 374 1.88 -10.58 21.06
N SER A 375 1.40 -11.38 22.03
CA SER A 375 0.84 -10.83 23.28
C SER A 375 1.76 -10.84 24.50
N LYS A 376 2.87 -11.58 24.51
CA LYS A 376 3.62 -11.85 25.75
C LYS A 376 5.13 -12.03 25.67
N LEU A 377 5.80 -11.79 24.55
CA LEU A 377 7.27 -11.77 24.62
C LEU A 377 7.72 -10.40 25.11
N PRO A 378 8.44 -10.31 26.25
CA PRO A 378 9.20 -9.12 26.61
C PRO A 378 10.03 -8.69 25.40
N GLN A 379 10.25 -7.39 25.24
CA GLN A 379 11.10 -6.82 24.18
C GLN A 379 12.52 -7.41 24.24
N LEU A 380 12.70 -8.63 23.74
CA LEU A 380 13.97 -9.29 23.58
C LEU A 380 14.66 -8.66 22.37
N LYS A 381 15.94 -8.35 22.59
CA LYS A 381 16.83 -7.55 21.74
C LYS A 381 16.56 -7.68 20.21
N PRO A 382 16.64 -6.58 19.45
CA PRO A 382 16.29 -6.51 18.02
C PRO A 382 17.01 -7.53 17.11
N ASN A 383 18.11 -8.14 17.54
CA ASN A 383 18.88 -9.13 16.76
C ASN A 383 18.18 -10.49 16.55
N LEU A 384 17.14 -10.85 17.32
CA LEU A 384 16.42 -12.13 17.13
C LEU A 384 15.31 -12.10 16.05
N HIS A 385 15.00 -10.94 15.47
CA HIS A 385 13.95 -10.81 14.45
C HIS A 385 14.29 -11.54 13.13
N GLY A 386 15.57 -11.62 12.77
CA GLY A 386 16.03 -12.36 11.58
C GLY A 386 15.80 -13.87 11.71
N HIS A 387 16.09 -14.43 12.89
CA HIS A 387 15.99 -15.87 13.15
C HIS A 387 14.53 -16.37 13.17
N ARG A 388 13.59 -15.56 13.68
CA ARG A 388 12.15 -15.88 13.66
C ARG A 388 11.55 -15.89 12.25
N ARG A 389 11.97 -14.97 11.37
CA ARG A 389 11.56 -14.97 9.96
C ARG A 389 12.06 -16.23 9.26
N ALA A 390 13.30 -16.65 9.54
CA ALA A 390 13.87 -17.88 9.00
C ALA A 390 13.14 -19.13 9.53
N MET A 391 12.80 -19.18 10.82
CA MET A 391 12.09 -20.31 11.42
C MET A 391 10.65 -20.46 10.90
N MET A 392 9.86 -19.38 10.86
CA MET A 392 8.51 -19.44 10.30
C MET A 392 8.53 -19.78 8.81
N ARG A 393 9.49 -19.26 8.04
CA ARG A 393 9.68 -19.66 6.64
C ARG A 393 10.03 -21.14 6.51
N LYS A 394 10.91 -21.69 7.36
CA LYS A 394 11.29 -23.12 7.35
C LYS A 394 10.16 -24.04 7.76
N THR A 395 9.40 -23.72 8.80
CA THR A 395 8.23 -24.52 9.22
C THR A 395 7.13 -24.48 8.16
N PHE A 396 6.92 -23.33 7.54
CA PHE A 396 5.99 -23.17 6.41
C PHE A 396 6.46 -23.93 5.16
N LEU A 397 7.75 -23.88 4.82
CA LEU A 397 8.33 -24.68 3.75
C LEU A 397 8.19 -26.17 4.03
N MET A 398 8.43 -26.64 5.26
CA MET A 398 8.27 -28.05 5.62
C MET A 398 6.82 -28.54 5.49
N LEU A 399 5.84 -27.71 5.87
CA LEU A 399 4.41 -28.00 5.69
C LEU A 399 4.00 -28.05 4.22
N LEU A 400 4.56 -27.17 3.37
CA LEU A 400 4.36 -27.20 1.92
C LEU A 400 5.07 -28.39 1.26
N CYS A 401 6.30 -28.70 1.68
CA CYS A 401 7.09 -29.81 1.14
C CYS A 401 6.48 -31.19 1.48
N SER A 402 5.72 -31.30 2.57
CA SER A 402 5.02 -32.54 2.91
C SER A 402 3.83 -32.83 1.98
N ALA A 403 3.32 -31.81 1.27
CA ALA A 403 2.22 -31.92 0.31
C ALA A 403 2.70 -31.96 -1.16
N ALA A 404 3.98 -31.69 -1.42
CA ALA A 404 4.56 -31.57 -2.76
C ALA A 404 5.86 -32.37 -2.90
N ALA A 405 6.04 -33.43 -2.12
CA ALA A 405 7.23 -34.28 -2.19
C ALA A 405 7.19 -35.20 -3.41
N ASP A 406 7.38 -34.61 -4.60
CA ASP A 406 8.28 -35.14 -5.62
C ASP A 406 8.65 -34.01 -6.61
N GLU A 407 9.94 -33.93 -6.93
CA GLU A 407 10.60 -33.04 -7.90
C GLU A 407 10.79 -31.55 -7.56
N PHE A 408 12.02 -31.21 -7.12
CA PHE A 408 12.98 -30.28 -7.76
C PHE A 408 13.94 -29.67 -6.72
N LEU A 409 15.19 -30.10 -6.76
CA LEU A 409 16.34 -29.37 -6.21
C LEU A 409 17.27 -28.96 -7.36
N SER A 410 17.96 -27.85 -7.11
CA SER A 410 19.11 -27.29 -7.85
C SER A 410 18.80 -26.38 -9.04
N LEU A 411 18.70 -25.07 -8.76
CA LEU A 411 19.22 -24.06 -9.67
C LEU A 411 20.39 -23.32 -9.03
N LYS A 412 21.55 -23.43 -9.69
CA LYS A 412 22.78 -22.68 -9.44
C LYS A 412 22.52 -21.17 -9.50
N ARG A 413 23.21 -20.43 -8.63
CA ARG A 413 23.24 -18.96 -8.59
C ARG A 413 23.74 -18.40 -9.92
N GLY A 414 22.94 -17.55 -10.55
CA GLY A 414 23.35 -16.64 -11.63
C GLY A 414 23.21 -15.21 -11.13
N ILE A 415 24.28 -14.43 -11.18
CA ILE A 415 24.26 -12.99 -10.91
C ILE A 415 23.50 -12.32 -12.06
N SER A 416 22.51 -11.48 -11.76
CA SER A 416 21.83 -10.64 -12.74
C SER A 416 22.32 -9.20 -12.58
N ALA A 417 22.99 -8.68 -13.60
CA ALA A 417 23.28 -7.26 -13.73
C ALA A 417 22.14 -6.60 -14.52
N ARG A 418 21.64 -5.45 -14.05
CA ARG A 418 20.77 -4.55 -14.83
C ARG A 418 21.46 -3.21 -14.97
N CYS A 419 21.56 -2.71 -16.20
CA CYS A 419 21.91 -1.34 -16.49
C CYS A 419 20.64 -0.49 -16.44
N LEU A 420 20.72 0.71 -15.88
CA LEU A 420 19.65 1.71 -15.97
C LEU A 420 20.25 2.93 -16.65
N LEU A 421 19.77 3.18 -17.87
CA LEU A 421 20.26 4.20 -18.78
C LEU A 421 19.95 5.62 -18.26
N GLN A 422 20.99 6.41 -18.01
CA GLN A 422 20.88 7.87 -17.93
C GLN A 422 22.11 8.50 -18.60
N GLY A 423 22.04 8.69 -19.93
CA GLY A 423 23.12 9.26 -20.76
C GLY A 423 22.97 8.95 -22.25
N TRP A 424 23.90 9.45 -23.07
CA TRP A 424 23.90 9.33 -24.54
C TRP A 424 24.68 8.09 -25.04
N ALA A 425 24.40 6.91 -24.49
CA ALA A 425 24.85 5.67 -25.12
C ALA A 425 23.76 5.21 -26.09
N ASP A 426 24.12 4.91 -27.33
CA ASP A 426 23.15 4.26 -28.24
C ASP A 426 22.93 2.79 -27.85
N ASP A 427 21.87 2.17 -28.39
CA ASP A 427 21.49 0.80 -28.05
C ASP A 427 22.63 -0.23 -28.29
N ALA A 428 23.54 0.06 -29.22
CA ALA A 428 24.70 -0.78 -29.49
C ALA A 428 25.75 -0.63 -28.39
N GLN A 429 26.03 0.60 -27.95
CA GLN A 429 26.93 0.89 -26.83
C GLN A 429 26.37 0.37 -25.50
N GLU A 430 25.07 0.45 -25.25
CA GLU A 430 24.45 -0.15 -24.06
C GLU A 430 24.64 -1.67 -24.02
N SER A 431 24.34 -2.34 -25.13
CA SER A 431 24.57 -3.78 -25.27
C SER A 431 26.04 -4.15 -25.05
N ASP A 432 26.96 -3.31 -25.52
CA ASP A 432 28.40 -3.51 -25.37
C ASP A 432 28.88 -3.35 -23.93
N ILE A 433 28.36 -2.37 -23.18
CA ILE A 433 28.63 -2.16 -21.75
C ILE A 433 28.11 -3.34 -20.94
N VAL A 434 26.86 -3.75 -21.17
CA VAL A 434 26.24 -4.86 -20.44
C VAL A 434 27.01 -6.16 -20.67
N LYS A 435 27.40 -6.42 -21.92
CA LYS A 435 28.19 -7.59 -22.29
C LYS A 435 29.59 -7.55 -21.69
N ALA A 436 30.30 -6.42 -21.78
CA ALA A 436 31.63 -6.25 -21.20
C ALA A 436 31.61 -6.42 -19.67
N ALA A 437 30.59 -5.89 -19.00
CA ALA A 437 30.38 -6.07 -17.56
C ALA A 437 30.12 -7.53 -17.20
N GLN A 438 29.19 -8.21 -17.89
CA GLN A 438 28.90 -9.62 -17.61
C GLN A 438 30.12 -10.52 -17.82
N ASP A 439 30.86 -10.34 -18.91
CA ASP A 439 32.06 -11.13 -19.21
C ASP A 439 33.18 -10.90 -18.18
N CYS A 440 33.43 -9.64 -17.80
CA CYS A 440 34.50 -9.30 -16.87
C CYS A 440 34.20 -9.69 -15.42
N PHE A 441 32.96 -9.51 -14.95
CA PHE A 441 32.58 -9.90 -13.59
C PHE A 441 32.33 -11.41 -13.43
N THR A 442 32.15 -12.14 -14.53
CA THR A 442 32.13 -13.62 -14.50
C THR A 442 33.54 -14.21 -14.47
N ARG A 443 34.51 -13.59 -15.15
CA ARG A 443 35.91 -14.06 -15.19
C ARG A 443 36.75 -13.64 -13.99
N ASN A 444 36.41 -12.50 -13.37
CA ASN A 444 37.13 -11.96 -12.22
C ASN A 444 36.21 -12.01 -11.00
N GLU A 445 36.36 -13.05 -10.18
CA GLU A 445 35.56 -13.23 -8.96
C GLU A 445 35.87 -12.11 -7.95
N VAL A 446 34.84 -11.36 -7.55
CA VAL A 446 34.97 -10.28 -6.57
C VAL A 446 34.95 -10.86 -5.17
N GLN A 447 36.09 -10.79 -4.47
CA GLN A 447 36.21 -11.31 -3.11
C GLN A 447 35.79 -10.26 -2.09
N THR A 448 34.91 -10.64 -1.17
CA THR A 448 34.37 -9.73 -0.13
C THR A 448 34.93 -10.02 1.26
N SER A 449 35.98 -10.83 1.36
CA SER A 449 36.56 -11.34 2.61
C SER A 449 37.20 -10.25 3.46
N ASN A 450 37.83 -9.25 2.83
CA ASN A 450 38.28 -8.02 3.49
C ASN A 450 38.28 -6.84 2.51
N LEU A 451 38.37 -5.62 3.04
CA LEU A 451 38.23 -4.39 2.24
C LEU A 451 39.34 -4.24 1.19
N GLY A 452 40.56 -4.68 1.49
CA GLY A 452 41.69 -4.61 0.56
C GLY A 452 41.53 -5.58 -0.61
N GLU A 453 41.11 -6.82 -0.33
CA GLU A 453 40.79 -7.82 -1.36
C GLU A 453 39.58 -7.41 -2.20
N LEU A 454 38.58 -6.77 -1.58
CA LEU A 454 37.43 -6.21 -2.31
C LEU A 454 37.86 -5.10 -3.25
N GLN A 455 38.62 -4.12 -2.77
CA GLN A 455 39.12 -3.03 -3.61
C GLN A 455 40.00 -3.53 -4.74
N GLY A 456 40.87 -4.51 -4.46
CA GLY A 456 41.73 -5.14 -5.45
C GLY A 456 40.93 -5.89 -6.51
N THR A 457 40.07 -6.83 -6.10
CA THR A 457 39.31 -7.67 -7.04
C THR A 457 38.24 -6.88 -7.81
N LEU A 458 37.64 -5.87 -7.20
CA LEU A 458 36.73 -4.94 -7.87
C LEU A 458 37.48 -4.05 -8.86
N GLY A 459 38.66 -3.53 -8.50
CA GLY A 459 39.51 -2.77 -9.40
C GLY A 459 39.90 -3.56 -10.64
N VAL A 460 40.23 -4.85 -10.49
CA VAL A 460 40.53 -5.77 -11.59
C VAL A 460 39.31 -5.98 -12.50
N ALA A 461 38.13 -6.26 -11.93
CA ALA A 461 36.91 -6.44 -12.71
C ALA A 461 36.51 -5.17 -13.48
N THR A 462 36.59 -4.01 -12.83
CA THR A 462 36.20 -2.72 -13.42
C THR A 462 37.20 -2.27 -14.49
N GLY A 463 38.50 -2.50 -14.26
CA GLY A 463 39.56 -2.27 -15.26
C GLY A 463 39.38 -3.15 -16.50
N CYS A 464 38.97 -4.41 -16.33
CA CYS A 464 38.62 -5.30 -17.44
C CYS A 464 37.48 -4.73 -18.30
N VAL A 465 36.42 -4.18 -17.67
CA VAL A 465 35.29 -3.57 -18.41
C VAL A 465 35.76 -2.40 -19.25
N VAL A 466 36.50 -1.47 -18.64
CA VAL A 466 37.03 -0.28 -19.35
C VAL A 466 37.94 -0.67 -20.51
N SER A 467 38.79 -1.69 -20.32
CA SER A 467 39.69 -2.17 -21.38
C SER A 467 38.93 -2.83 -22.53
N ASN A 468 37.87 -3.59 -22.24
CA ASN A 468 37.04 -4.20 -23.28
C ASN A 468 36.27 -3.14 -24.08
N LEU A 469 35.81 -2.08 -23.43
CA LEU A 469 35.12 -0.98 -24.09
C LEU A 469 36.08 -0.11 -24.92
N ASP A 470 37.29 0.16 -24.43
CA ASP A 470 38.33 0.88 -25.18
C ASP A 470 38.69 0.16 -26.49
N ALA A 471 38.95 -1.15 -26.41
CA ALA A 471 39.23 -1.98 -27.57
C ALA A 471 38.06 -2.00 -28.57
N LYS A 472 36.81 -1.88 -28.07
CA LYS A 472 35.61 -1.98 -28.90
C LYS A 472 35.19 -0.65 -29.52
N TRP A 473 35.35 0.46 -28.81
CA TRP A 473 34.90 1.78 -29.25
C TRP A 473 36.03 2.63 -29.86
N GLY A 474 37.29 2.19 -29.72
CA GLY A 474 38.46 2.94 -30.19
C GLY A 474 38.79 4.15 -29.32
N TRP A 475 38.17 4.28 -28.15
CA TRP A 475 38.45 5.29 -27.13
C TRP A 475 38.10 4.76 -25.74
N ARG A 476 38.90 5.16 -24.75
CA ARG A 476 38.81 4.64 -23.39
C ARG A 476 37.79 5.42 -22.56
N PRO A 477 36.71 4.80 -22.05
CA PRO A 477 35.81 5.47 -21.12
C PRO A 477 36.52 5.73 -19.78
N GLU A 478 36.42 6.95 -19.27
CA GLU A 478 36.99 7.33 -17.98
C GLU A 478 36.06 6.93 -16.83
N LEU A 479 36.63 6.31 -15.79
CA LEU A 479 35.90 6.06 -14.55
C LEU A 479 35.77 7.39 -13.79
N ALA A 480 34.54 7.82 -13.51
CA ALA A 480 34.29 9.06 -12.79
C ALA A 480 35.00 9.04 -11.41
N GLY A 481 35.96 9.96 -11.23
CA GLY A 481 36.91 9.94 -10.12
C GLY A 481 36.41 10.48 -8.78
N SER A 482 35.16 10.94 -8.67
CA SER A 482 34.62 11.52 -7.45
C SER A 482 33.22 10.98 -7.15
N GLY A 483 33.16 9.83 -6.48
CA GLY A 483 31.98 9.40 -5.76
C GLY A 483 31.90 10.08 -4.38
N SER A 484 30.70 10.50 -3.97
CA SER A 484 30.24 10.79 -2.60
C SER A 484 31.27 11.44 -1.64
N ASN A 485 31.20 12.75 -1.41
CA ASN A 485 32.07 13.45 -0.46
C ASN A 485 33.54 12.98 -0.44
N THR A 486 34.10 12.77 -1.63
CA THR A 486 35.18 13.66 -2.07
C THR A 486 34.73 14.58 -3.21
N GLY A 487 33.66 15.37 -2.99
CA GLY A 487 33.37 16.65 -3.66
C GLY A 487 32.48 16.66 -4.92
N GLY A 488 31.46 17.54 -4.95
CA GLY A 488 30.82 18.05 -6.18
C GLY A 488 29.36 18.55 -6.03
N PRO A 489 28.89 19.53 -6.84
CA PRO A 489 27.87 20.53 -6.44
C PRO A 489 26.48 20.44 -7.11
N TYR A 490 26.07 19.29 -7.67
CA TYR A 490 24.73 19.15 -8.26
C TYR A 490 24.14 17.78 -7.95
N ASP A 491 22.84 17.73 -7.64
CA ASP A 491 22.05 16.52 -7.79
C ASP A 491 20.68 16.80 -8.41
N VAL A 492 20.35 15.99 -9.41
CA VAL A 492 19.16 16.03 -10.27
C VAL A 492 18.22 14.89 -9.87
N TYR A 493 16.91 15.13 -9.86
CA TYR A 493 15.90 14.09 -9.73
C TYR A 493 15.49 13.56 -11.12
N GLY A 494 15.08 12.29 -11.21
CA GLY A 494 14.62 11.67 -12.46
C GLY A 494 13.40 12.36 -13.12
N GLU A 495 13.25 12.13 -14.44
CA GLU A 495 12.34 12.76 -15.44
C GLU A 495 12.78 14.11 -16.08
N GLY A 496 14.09 14.34 -16.24
CA GLY A 496 14.57 15.55 -16.94
C GLY A 496 14.24 16.84 -16.19
N LEU A 497 14.27 16.75 -14.85
CA LEU A 497 13.84 17.78 -13.92
C LEU A 497 14.96 18.10 -12.93
N THR A 498 15.46 19.32 -13.00
CA THR A 498 16.46 19.84 -12.05
C THR A 498 15.74 20.69 -11.01
N LEU A 499 15.93 20.42 -9.72
CA LEU A 499 15.38 21.23 -8.64
C LEU A 499 16.44 22.18 -8.06
N VAL A 500 16.14 23.47 -7.99
CA VAL A 500 17.01 24.52 -7.46
C VAL A 500 16.30 25.15 -6.25
N GLY A 501 16.87 25.01 -5.06
CA GLY A 501 16.33 25.66 -3.86
C GLY A 501 16.89 27.08 -3.68
N VAL A 502 16.07 28.04 -3.27
CA VAL A 502 16.50 29.40 -2.89
C VAL A 502 15.79 29.80 -1.60
N GLU A 503 16.48 30.44 -0.66
CA GLU A 503 15.84 30.90 0.58
C GLU A 503 15.71 32.43 0.60
N THR A 504 14.62 32.91 1.23
CA THR A 504 14.36 34.33 1.47
C THR A 504 13.90 34.55 2.92
N PRO A 505 13.90 35.79 3.44
CA PRO A 505 13.48 36.09 4.81
C PRO A 505 12.02 35.71 5.14
N SER A 506 11.16 35.56 4.13
CA SER A 506 9.78 35.12 4.27
C SER A 506 9.56 33.63 3.98
N GLY A 507 10.61 32.85 3.70
CA GLY A 507 10.50 31.41 3.49
C GLY A 507 11.39 30.85 2.38
N SER A 508 11.40 29.51 2.27
CA SER A 508 12.21 28.73 1.33
C SER A 508 11.43 28.41 0.04
N TRP A 509 12.14 28.49 -1.08
CA TRP A 509 11.63 28.31 -2.44
C TRP A 509 12.31 27.12 -3.11
N GLN A 510 11.57 26.43 -3.98
CA GLN A 510 12.12 25.42 -4.88
C GLN A 510 11.68 25.70 -6.32
N PHE A 511 12.65 25.75 -7.22
CA PHE A 511 12.44 25.87 -8.65
C PHE A 511 12.68 24.54 -9.33
N MET A 512 11.92 24.23 -10.36
CA MET A 512 11.94 22.97 -11.07
C MET A 512 12.12 23.26 -12.56
N LEU A 513 13.29 22.92 -13.10
CA LEU A 513 13.69 23.18 -14.47
C LEU A 513 13.43 21.93 -15.31
N ARG A 514 12.57 22.05 -16.31
CA ARG A 514 12.22 20.96 -17.22
C ARG A 514 12.68 21.30 -18.64
N LYS A 515 13.43 20.41 -19.28
CA LYS A 515 13.84 20.61 -20.67
C LYS A 515 12.68 20.27 -21.63
N PRO A 516 12.29 21.14 -22.58
CA PRO A 516 11.32 20.76 -23.61
C PRO A 516 11.95 19.72 -24.55
N SER A 517 11.18 18.68 -24.86
CA SER A 517 11.55 17.68 -25.84
C SER A 517 11.34 18.25 -27.24
N ALA A 518 12.41 18.52 -28.01
CA ALA A 518 12.24 18.77 -29.44
C ALA A 518 13.52 18.53 -30.28
N SER A 519 13.32 17.74 -31.34
CA SER A 519 13.75 17.88 -32.75
C SER A 519 15.12 18.46 -33.16
N GLN A 520 15.62 17.86 -34.24
CA GLN A 520 16.81 18.21 -35.04
C GLN A 520 17.05 19.71 -35.26
N GLY A 521 18.28 20.16 -34.98
CA GLY A 521 18.81 21.46 -35.41
C GLY A 521 19.94 21.96 -34.49
N GLY A 522 21.17 22.03 -35.00
CA GLY A 522 22.37 22.36 -34.22
C GLY A 522 22.41 23.80 -33.70
N SER A 523 22.60 23.95 -32.39
CA SER A 523 23.01 25.17 -31.69
C SER A 523 23.55 24.77 -30.31
N SER A 524 24.67 25.36 -29.88
CA SER A 524 25.28 25.19 -28.55
C SER A 524 24.60 26.03 -27.45
N HIS A 525 23.43 26.60 -27.71
CA HIS A 525 22.68 27.46 -26.80
C HIS A 525 21.24 26.94 -26.65
N VAL A 526 20.79 26.70 -25.42
CA VAL A 526 19.50 26.06 -25.12
C VAL A 526 18.70 26.92 -24.14
N ALA A 527 17.47 27.31 -24.52
CA ALA A 527 16.55 28.03 -23.65
C ALA A 527 16.03 27.13 -22.51
N VAL A 528 16.00 27.67 -21.29
CA VAL A 528 15.55 26.99 -20.06
C VAL A 528 14.19 27.54 -19.64
N THR A 529 13.25 26.67 -19.25
CA THR A 529 11.95 27.08 -18.69
C THR A 529 11.92 26.81 -17.18
N VAL A 530 11.52 27.81 -16.39
CA VAL A 530 11.56 27.78 -14.91
C VAL A 530 10.14 27.62 -14.35
N HIS A 531 9.94 26.71 -13.38
CA HIS A 531 8.72 26.62 -12.59
C HIS A 531 9.04 26.80 -11.10
N SER A 532 8.29 27.61 -10.33
CA SER A 532 8.44 27.73 -8.87
C SER A 532 7.33 27.01 -8.11
N TYR A 533 7.65 26.46 -6.94
CA TYR A 533 6.66 26.06 -5.94
C TYR A 533 7.10 26.53 -4.54
N HIS A 534 6.17 27.11 -3.80
CA HIS A 534 6.43 27.77 -2.52
C HIS A 534 5.97 26.96 -1.30
N ARG A 535 6.77 26.99 -0.22
CA ARG A 535 6.35 26.65 1.14
C ARG A 535 6.95 27.66 2.12
N GLY A 536 6.15 28.65 2.51
CA GLY A 536 6.53 29.72 3.43
C GLY A 536 5.50 30.85 3.48
N ASP A 537 5.92 32.03 3.93
CA ASP A 537 5.11 33.23 4.14
C ASP A 537 5.31 34.30 3.04
N ALA A 538 5.97 33.98 1.93
CA ALA A 538 6.11 34.92 0.83
C ALA A 538 4.76 35.26 0.18
N THR A 539 4.62 36.52 -0.19
CA THR A 539 3.40 37.00 -0.86
C THR A 539 3.33 36.45 -2.29
N PRO A 540 2.12 36.23 -2.85
CA PRO A 540 1.95 35.85 -4.26
C PRO A 540 2.65 36.81 -5.25
N GLN A 541 2.84 38.08 -4.85
CA GLN A 541 3.56 39.07 -5.64
C GLN A 541 5.07 38.78 -5.70
N GLN A 542 5.69 38.41 -4.58
CA GLN A 542 7.12 38.06 -4.55
C GLN A 542 7.41 36.78 -5.34
N GLU A 543 6.47 35.83 -5.36
CA GLU A 543 6.57 34.65 -6.22
C GLU A 543 6.57 35.05 -7.71
N THR A 544 5.62 35.90 -8.09
CA THR A 544 5.51 36.42 -9.46
C THR A 544 6.75 37.20 -9.87
N ASP A 545 7.28 38.04 -8.98
CA ASP A 545 8.48 38.84 -9.19
C ASP A 545 9.72 37.95 -9.39
N LEU A 546 9.89 36.89 -8.58
CA LEU A 546 11.01 35.95 -8.70
C LEU A 546 11.01 35.21 -10.02
N ILE A 547 9.86 34.70 -10.45
CA ILE A 547 9.72 34.04 -11.76
C ILE A 547 10.12 35.02 -12.86
N HIS A 548 9.63 36.26 -12.79
CA HIS A 548 9.93 37.29 -13.77
C HIS A 548 11.42 37.70 -13.77
N PHE A 549 12.07 37.76 -12.60
CA PHE A 549 13.49 38.07 -12.48
C PHE A 549 14.37 36.94 -13.01
N ALA A 550 14.04 35.70 -12.67
CA ALA A 550 14.71 34.52 -13.19
C ALA A 550 14.58 34.45 -14.71
N ASP A 551 13.38 34.56 -15.26
CA ASP A 551 13.16 34.60 -16.70
C ASP A 551 13.98 35.73 -17.35
N SER A 552 13.92 36.95 -16.80
CA SER A 552 14.65 38.09 -17.36
C SER A 552 16.18 37.97 -17.28
N CYS A 553 16.73 37.28 -16.29
CA CYS A 553 18.18 37.14 -16.12
C CYS A 553 18.72 35.97 -16.95
N PHE A 554 18.03 34.83 -16.92
CA PHE A 554 18.44 33.63 -17.65
C PHE A 554 18.07 33.68 -19.15
N SER A 555 17.20 34.58 -19.59
CA SER A 555 16.90 34.78 -21.02
C SER A 555 17.91 35.68 -21.74
N LYS A 556 18.75 36.43 -21.01
CA LYS A 556 19.65 37.44 -21.60
C LYS A 556 21.04 36.90 -21.93
N GLU A 557 21.49 35.90 -21.19
CA GLU A 557 22.80 35.29 -21.38
C GLU A 557 22.68 33.78 -21.34
N ASP A 558 23.17 33.12 -22.39
CA ASP A 558 23.18 31.67 -22.46
C ASP A 558 24.12 31.10 -21.38
N VAL A 559 23.66 30.05 -20.70
CA VAL A 559 24.47 29.33 -19.72
C VAL A 559 25.56 28.55 -20.46
N ASP A 560 26.81 28.96 -20.28
CA ASP A 560 27.96 28.32 -20.92
C ASP A 560 28.30 27.00 -20.21
N THR A 561 27.92 25.89 -20.84
CA THR A 561 28.17 24.54 -20.32
C THR A 561 29.46 23.91 -20.84
N SER A 562 30.35 24.67 -21.50
CA SER A 562 31.55 24.13 -22.16
C SER A 562 32.55 23.47 -21.20
N ASN A 563 32.63 23.95 -19.95
CA ASN A 563 33.42 23.36 -18.88
C ASN A 563 32.90 23.82 -17.50
N LEU A 564 33.34 23.16 -16.42
CA LEU A 564 32.85 23.44 -15.06
C LEU A 564 33.12 24.88 -14.60
N GLY A 565 34.24 25.47 -15.00
CA GLY A 565 34.59 26.86 -14.67
C GLY A 565 33.68 27.86 -15.40
N SER A 566 33.46 27.65 -16.70
CA SER A 566 32.51 28.44 -17.50
C SER A 566 31.07 28.31 -17.00
N LEU A 567 30.68 27.12 -16.55
CA LEU A 567 29.35 26.86 -15.99
C LEU A 567 29.17 27.58 -14.65
N GLN A 568 30.13 27.45 -13.73
CA GLN A 568 30.10 28.15 -12.44
C GLN A 568 30.09 29.67 -12.64
N PHE A 569 30.86 30.18 -13.61
CA PHE A 569 30.92 31.59 -13.92
C PHE A 569 29.59 32.12 -14.52
N SER A 570 29.04 31.43 -15.52
CA SER A 570 27.78 31.84 -16.17
C SER A 570 26.57 31.70 -15.24
N LEU A 571 26.51 30.65 -14.40
CA LEU A 571 25.49 30.51 -13.36
C LEU A 571 25.64 31.56 -12.28
N GLY A 572 26.85 31.80 -11.77
CA GLY A 572 27.11 32.83 -10.77
C GLY A 572 26.65 34.20 -11.25
N LYS A 573 26.95 34.55 -12.49
CA LYS A 573 26.53 35.82 -13.10
C LYS A 573 25.00 35.97 -13.21
N ASN A 574 24.30 34.91 -13.62
CA ASN A 574 22.84 34.93 -13.72
C ASN A 574 22.17 34.95 -12.34
N VAL A 575 22.71 34.25 -11.35
CA VAL A 575 22.24 34.29 -9.96
C VAL A 575 22.45 35.67 -9.35
N ASP A 576 23.62 36.29 -9.57
CA ASP A 576 23.88 37.66 -9.13
C ASP A 576 22.92 38.67 -9.76
N CYS A 577 22.56 38.50 -11.04
CA CYS A 577 21.53 39.29 -11.72
C CYS A 577 20.17 39.17 -11.02
N VAL A 578 19.74 37.96 -10.64
CA VAL A 578 18.47 37.74 -9.93
C VAL A 578 18.51 38.39 -8.55
N LEU A 579 19.57 38.17 -7.78
CA LEU A 579 19.73 38.76 -6.46
C LEU A 579 19.76 40.30 -6.50
N GLN A 580 20.34 40.88 -7.55
CA GLN A 580 20.34 42.31 -7.78
C GLN A 580 18.93 42.86 -8.09
N LYS A 581 18.13 42.13 -8.90
CA LYS A 581 16.73 42.48 -9.14
C LYS A 581 15.85 42.35 -7.90
N CYS A 582 16.11 41.36 -7.05
CA CYS A 582 15.45 41.26 -5.74
C CYS A 582 15.78 42.48 -4.86
N LEU A 583 17.04 42.94 -4.85
CA LEU A 583 17.42 44.15 -4.12
C LEU A 583 16.71 45.41 -4.67
N GLU A 584 16.59 45.55 -5.99
CA GLU A 584 15.89 46.67 -6.63
C GLU A 584 14.37 46.66 -6.37
N ALA A 585 13.74 45.49 -6.41
CA ALA A 585 12.30 45.36 -6.27
C ALA A 585 11.82 45.32 -4.82
N TRP A 586 12.60 44.72 -3.92
CA TRP A 586 12.20 44.47 -2.54
C TRP A 586 13.00 45.30 -1.51
N GLY A 587 14.07 45.97 -1.94
CA GLY A 587 14.90 46.79 -1.06
C GLY A 587 15.91 46.01 -0.20
N PHE A 588 16.05 44.69 -0.39
CA PHE A 588 17.07 43.88 0.30
C PHE A 588 17.62 42.74 -0.59
N LYS A 589 18.88 42.33 -0.33
CA LYS A 589 19.58 41.25 -1.05
C LYS A 589 19.67 39.99 -0.16
N PRO A 590 19.21 38.81 -0.60
CA PRO A 590 19.41 37.55 0.13
C PRO A 590 20.89 37.10 0.17
N GLU A 591 21.35 36.44 1.24
CA GLU A 591 22.74 35.91 1.41
C GLU A 591 22.85 34.38 1.18
N SER A 592 24.05 33.88 0.82
CA SER A 592 24.35 32.44 0.61
C SER A 592 25.09 31.79 1.79
N SER A 593 24.76 30.55 2.17
CA SER A 593 25.25 29.87 3.40
C SER A 593 26.30 28.76 3.15
N SER A 594 27.22 28.52 4.11
CA SER A 594 28.42 27.66 3.96
C SER A 594 28.72 26.61 5.06
N SER A 595 27.79 26.25 5.97
CA SER A 595 28.11 25.24 7.03
C SER A 595 26.95 24.33 7.46
N GLY A 596 27.26 23.06 7.74
CA GLY A 596 26.34 22.12 8.38
C GLY A 596 26.91 20.73 8.69
N SER A 597 27.65 20.58 9.81
CA SER A 597 27.32 19.63 10.90
C SER A 597 28.46 19.42 11.90
N ASP A 598 28.17 19.49 13.20
CA ASP A 598 29.17 19.47 14.29
C ASP A 598 29.60 18.07 14.76
N ASN A 599 30.90 18.03 15.14
CA ASN A 599 31.65 17.11 16.01
C ASN A 599 32.21 15.79 15.44
N GLY A 600 33.56 15.76 15.34
CA GLY A 600 34.34 14.62 14.89
C GLY A 600 34.94 13.73 16.00
N GLY A 601 35.83 12.84 15.56
CA GLY A 601 36.74 12.04 16.40
C GLY A 601 36.41 10.55 16.51
N PRO A 602 37.41 9.67 16.69
CA PRO A 602 37.47 8.33 16.08
C PRO A 602 37.04 7.21 17.05
N TYR A 603 36.44 6.15 16.51
CA TYR A 603 35.89 4.99 17.25
C TYR A 603 34.65 5.37 18.09
N ASP A 604 33.42 4.94 17.79
CA ASP A 604 33.02 3.55 17.64
C ASP A 604 31.58 3.40 17.09
N ALA A 605 31.20 2.15 16.83
CA ALA A 605 30.06 1.71 16.01
C ALA A 605 28.78 1.27 16.77
N TYR A 606 27.76 0.94 15.93
CA TYR A 606 26.51 0.16 16.11
C TYR A 606 25.21 0.96 16.27
N GLY A 607 24.14 0.74 15.49
CA GLY A 607 23.89 -0.20 14.40
C GLY A 607 22.37 -0.27 14.16
N LEU A 608 21.90 0.23 13.01
CA LEU A 608 20.60 -0.05 12.34
C LEU A 608 20.44 0.76 11.03
N GLY A 609 21.46 0.72 10.16
CA GLY A 609 21.39 1.29 8.79
C GLY A 609 21.22 2.80 8.73
N ALA A 610 21.40 3.51 9.83
CA ALA A 610 21.01 4.89 10.00
C ALA A 610 22.21 5.77 10.36
N THR A 611 22.36 6.94 9.74
CA THR A 611 23.41 7.93 10.04
C THR A 611 22.81 9.31 10.23
N VAL A 612 23.17 9.98 11.33
CA VAL A 612 22.59 11.28 11.70
C VAL A 612 23.52 12.44 11.32
N ILE A 613 23.02 13.59 10.82
CA ILE A 613 23.78 14.83 10.54
C ILE A 613 23.10 16.00 11.26
N GLY A 614 23.80 16.82 12.05
CA GLY A 614 23.19 17.92 12.81
C GLY A 614 23.90 19.28 12.74
N VAL A 615 23.16 20.38 12.57
CA VAL A 615 23.61 21.76 12.31
C VAL A 615 23.13 22.75 13.39
N GLU A 616 23.93 23.75 13.81
CA GLU A 616 23.51 24.80 14.78
C GLU A 616 23.45 26.23 14.23
N SER A 617 22.55 27.06 14.79
CA SER A 617 22.53 28.52 14.69
C SER A 617 22.13 29.21 16.02
N PRO A 618 22.17 30.57 16.14
CA PRO A 618 21.86 31.30 17.40
C PRO A 618 20.44 31.14 17.96
N SER A 619 19.51 30.54 17.22
CA SER A 619 18.17 30.18 17.71
C SER A 619 18.00 28.67 17.98
N GLY A 620 19.05 27.86 17.86
CA GLY A 620 19.09 26.46 18.32
C GLY A 620 19.83 25.49 17.39
N LYS A 621 20.11 24.29 17.93
CA LYS A 621 20.80 23.14 17.29
C LYS A 621 19.83 22.10 16.74
N TRP A 622 20.18 21.51 15.59
CA TRP A 622 19.39 20.49 14.86
C TRP A 622 20.21 19.21 14.66
N GLU A 623 19.56 18.05 14.61
CA GLU A 623 20.12 16.73 14.25
C GLU A 623 19.16 16.00 13.27
N PHE A 624 19.68 15.32 12.24
CA PHE A 624 18.90 14.57 11.23
C PHE A 624 19.32 13.11 11.13
N VAL A 625 18.49 12.15 11.55
CA VAL A 625 18.77 10.69 11.47
C VAL A 625 18.39 10.12 10.10
N LEU A 626 19.33 9.73 9.24
CA LEU A 626 19.08 8.80 8.12
C LEU A 626 18.75 7.42 8.70
N ARG A 627 17.92 6.60 8.05
CA ARG A 627 17.77 5.15 8.32
C ARG A 627 17.51 4.38 7.02
N LEU A 628 18.43 3.50 6.65
CA LEU A 628 18.29 2.47 5.62
C LEU A 628 17.36 1.37 6.10
N LYS A 629 16.41 1.01 5.24
CA LYS A 629 15.94 -0.36 4.96
C LYS A 629 15.23 -0.35 3.60
N ASN A 630 15.45 -1.31 2.71
CA ASN A 630 16.22 -2.55 2.82
C ASN A 630 16.47 -3.11 1.41
#